data_AF-A0A382WS80-F1
#
_entry.id   AF-A0A382WS80-F1
#
_cell.length_a   1.000
_cell.length_b   1.000
_cell.length_c   1.000
_cell.angle_alpha   90.00
_cell.angle_beta   90.00
_cell.angle_gamma   90.00
#
_symmetry.space_group_name_H-M   'P 1'
#
loop_
_entity.id
_entity.type
_entity.pdbx_description
1 polymer ?
#
loop_
_entity_poly.entity_id
_entity_poly.type
_entity_poly.pdbx_seq_one_letter_code
_entity_poly.pdbx_strand_id
1 'polypeptide(L)'
;EAAVDAEQAQGRRIKRIWLEPEVNIHPAVAKALRNFDAVVIGPGSFYTSLMPILLVKGVADELQTIKGPVVLVTNILTEGRGMKGFSVGDAVRRVGESIGRSVDVVVINTGCPGEAALSRYADEHKELITTGDIPASCDVVTGSFWQGQIARHARRRLAYAVWSVLAQRLLS
;
A
#
# COMPACT_ATOMS: atom_id res chain seq x y z
N GLU A 1 -0.29 16.53 -4.17
CA GLU A 1 0.35 15.62 -5.15
C GLU A 1 1.64 16.21 -5.70
N ALA A 2 1.60 17.22 -6.57
CA ALA A 2 2.80 17.79 -7.22
C ALA A 2 3.99 18.11 -6.28
N ALA A 3 3.75 18.63 -5.08
CA ALA A 3 4.81 18.88 -4.10
C ALA A 3 5.48 17.58 -3.62
N VAL A 4 4.71 16.52 -3.38
CA VAL A 4 5.23 15.20 -2.98
C VAL A 4 6.07 14.61 -4.10
N ASP A 5 5.58 14.69 -5.34
CA ASP A 5 6.30 14.19 -6.51
C ASP A 5 7.63 14.93 -6.71
N ALA A 6 7.64 16.25 -6.51
CA ALA A 6 8.85 17.05 -6.58
C ALA A 6 9.89 16.65 -5.53
N GLU A 7 9.47 16.44 -4.28
CA GLU A 7 10.36 15.98 -3.20
C GLU A 7 10.91 14.57 -3.46
N GLN A 8 10.05 13.65 -3.93
CA GLN A 8 10.48 12.30 -4.33
C GLN A 8 11.44 12.35 -5.52
N ALA A 9 11.21 13.19 -6.52
CA ALA A 9 12.11 13.37 -7.66
C ALA A 9 13.48 13.93 -7.25
N GLN A 10 13.52 14.80 -6.24
CA GLN A 10 14.76 15.32 -5.66
C GLN A 10 15.49 14.33 -4.73
N GLY A 11 14.92 13.14 -4.49
CA GLY A 11 15.53 12.14 -3.62
C GLY A 11 15.30 12.38 -2.13
N ARG A 12 14.36 13.26 -1.75
CA ARG A 12 14.06 13.53 -0.35
C ARG A 12 13.04 12.52 0.17
N ARG A 13 13.39 11.86 1.28
CA ARG A 13 12.48 10.93 1.95
C ARG A 13 11.31 11.69 2.57
N ILE A 14 10.09 11.30 2.20
CA ILE A 14 8.87 11.90 2.73
C ILE A 14 8.67 11.49 4.20
N LYS A 15 8.80 12.46 5.11
CA LYS A 15 8.57 12.26 6.56
C LYS A 15 7.11 12.46 6.96
N ARG A 16 6.43 13.42 6.32
CA ARG A 16 5.04 13.79 6.63
C ARG A 16 4.35 14.29 5.37
N ILE A 17 3.08 13.96 5.25
CA ILE A 17 2.14 14.52 4.28
C ILE A 17 0.87 14.92 5.02
N TRP A 18 0.14 15.89 4.48
CA TRP A 18 -1.14 16.38 5.00
C TRP A 18 -2.01 16.82 3.83
N LEU A 19 -3.30 17.02 4.10
CA LEU A 19 -4.23 17.62 3.16
C LEU A 19 -4.38 19.10 3.48
N GLU A 20 -4.40 19.93 2.44
CA GLU A 20 -4.59 21.37 2.59
C GLU A 20 -5.58 21.86 1.52
N PRO A 21 -6.77 22.36 1.91
CA PRO A 21 -7.27 22.41 3.30
C PRO A 21 -7.51 21.01 3.90
N GLU A 22 -7.64 20.94 5.23
CA GLU A 22 -8.15 19.74 5.89
C GLU A 22 -9.58 19.46 5.38
N VAL A 23 -9.88 18.19 5.12
CA VAL A 23 -11.18 17.74 4.62
C VAL A 23 -11.76 16.66 5.52
N ASN A 24 -13.08 16.68 5.69
CA ASN A 24 -13.82 15.69 6.45
C ASN A 24 -14.34 14.58 5.53
N ILE A 25 -14.45 13.38 6.06
CA ILE A 25 -15.06 12.24 5.38
C ILE A 25 -16.50 12.57 4.98
N HIS A 26 -16.89 12.17 3.77
CA HIS A 26 -18.25 12.34 3.30
C HIS A 26 -19.21 11.39 4.08
N PRO A 27 -20.41 11.82 4.52
CA PRO A 27 -21.32 11.00 5.33
C PRO A 27 -21.69 9.66 4.71
N ALA A 28 -21.85 9.61 3.37
CA ALA A 28 -22.13 8.36 2.67
C ALA A 28 -20.97 7.36 2.74
N VAL A 29 -19.72 7.85 2.75
CA VAL A 29 -18.52 7.00 2.89
C VAL A 29 -18.42 6.49 4.32
N ALA A 30 -18.62 7.34 5.33
CA ALA A 30 -18.68 6.92 6.73
C ALA A 30 -19.73 5.83 6.95
N LYS A 31 -20.95 6.02 6.41
CA LYS A 31 -22.02 5.00 6.47
C LYS A 31 -21.63 3.70 5.77
N ALA A 32 -20.93 3.76 4.63
CA ALA A 32 -20.50 2.57 3.90
C ALA A 32 -19.44 1.78 4.68
N LEU A 33 -18.43 2.46 5.23
CA LEU A 33 -17.33 1.83 5.98
C LEU A 33 -17.82 0.99 7.17
N ARG A 34 -18.89 1.42 7.85
CA ARG A 34 -19.49 0.66 8.98
C ARG A 34 -20.03 -0.71 8.60
N ASN A 35 -20.28 -0.95 7.32
CA ASN A 35 -20.77 -2.24 6.81
C ASN A 35 -19.65 -3.07 6.17
N PHE A 36 -18.39 -2.62 6.23
CA PHE A 36 -17.29 -3.36 5.62
C PHE A 36 -16.91 -4.54 6.50
N ASP A 37 -16.85 -5.73 5.91
CA ASP A 37 -16.31 -6.90 6.57
C ASP A 37 -14.77 -6.86 6.63
N ALA A 38 -14.13 -6.22 5.64
CA ALA A 38 -12.68 -6.10 5.55
C ALA A 38 -12.28 -4.83 4.78
N VAL A 39 -11.00 -4.47 4.87
CA VAL A 39 -10.43 -3.32 4.14
C VAL A 39 -9.25 -3.81 3.32
N VAL A 40 -9.26 -3.52 2.02
CA VAL A 40 -8.11 -3.76 1.13
C VAL A 40 -7.56 -2.41 0.67
N ILE A 41 -6.30 -2.15 0.99
CA ILE A 41 -5.58 -0.93 0.65
C ILE A 41 -4.60 -1.26 -0.47
N GLY A 42 -4.75 -0.56 -1.60
CA GLY A 42 -3.84 -0.69 -2.74
C GLY A 42 -4.17 -1.82 -3.72
N PRO A 43 -3.29 -2.05 -4.71
CA PRO A 43 -2.05 -1.30 -4.95
C PRO A 43 -2.31 0.12 -5.50
N GLY A 44 -1.32 1.00 -5.44
CA GLY A 44 -1.43 2.38 -5.93
C GLY A 44 -0.30 3.27 -5.41
N SER A 45 -0.07 4.43 -6.02
CA SER A 45 1.03 5.32 -5.65
C SER A 45 0.99 5.64 -4.16
N PHE A 46 2.06 5.33 -3.42
CA PHE A 46 1.97 5.21 -1.97
C PHE A 46 1.60 6.55 -1.34
N TYR A 47 2.40 7.59 -1.58
CA TYR A 47 2.19 8.90 -0.96
C TYR A 47 1.15 9.79 -1.65
N THR A 48 0.79 9.49 -2.91
CA THR A 48 -0.09 10.36 -3.72
C THR A 48 -1.44 9.75 -4.04
N SER A 49 -1.62 8.44 -3.91
CA SER A 49 -2.93 7.78 -4.11
C SER A 49 -3.45 7.09 -2.85
N LEU A 50 -2.60 6.39 -2.09
CA LEU A 50 -3.06 5.63 -0.92
C LEU A 50 -3.12 6.49 0.35
N MET A 51 -2.00 7.06 0.74
CA MET A 51 -1.89 7.80 1.99
C MET A 51 -2.85 9.01 2.08
N PRO A 52 -3.10 9.79 1.01
CA PRO A 52 -4.05 10.92 1.07
C PRO A 52 -5.46 10.53 1.48
N ILE A 53 -5.93 9.33 1.09
CA ILE A 53 -7.27 8.83 1.47
C ILE A 53 -7.34 8.61 2.99
N LEU A 54 -6.26 8.09 3.57
CA LEU A 54 -6.18 7.78 5.01
C LEU A 54 -6.05 9.04 5.88
N LEU A 55 -5.62 10.17 5.28
CA LEU A 55 -5.49 11.46 5.96
C LEU A 55 -6.80 12.26 6.03
N VAL A 56 -7.86 11.84 5.33
CA VAL A 56 -9.16 12.50 5.41
C VAL A 56 -9.71 12.32 6.81
N LYS A 57 -10.09 13.43 7.46
CA LYS A 57 -10.55 13.42 8.85
C LYS A 57 -11.80 12.56 9.02
N GLY A 58 -11.77 11.66 9.99
CA GLY A 58 -12.82 10.67 10.24
C GLY A 58 -12.64 9.35 9.49
N VAL A 59 -11.77 9.24 8.47
CA VAL A 59 -11.52 7.95 7.80
C VAL A 59 -10.83 6.98 8.75
N ALA A 60 -9.77 7.40 9.43
CA ALA A 60 -9.08 6.56 10.42
C ALA A 60 -10.03 6.06 11.52
N ASP A 61 -10.89 6.95 12.04
CA ASP A 61 -11.86 6.62 13.08
C ASP A 61 -12.83 5.52 12.61
N GLU A 62 -13.42 5.67 11.42
CA GLU A 62 -14.33 4.66 10.86
C GLU A 62 -13.60 3.33 10.58
N LEU A 63 -12.37 3.36 10.06
CA LEU A 63 -11.57 2.16 9.80
C LEU A 63 -11.20 1.38 11.08
N GLN A 64 -11.02 2.07 12.20
CA GLN A 64 -10.78 1.43 13.51
C GLN A 64 -12.01 0.68 14.03
N THR A 65 -13.23 1.03 13.60
CA THR A 65 -14.44 0.33 14.03
C THR A 65 -14.67 -1.01 13.33
N ILE A 66 -14.10 -1.17 12.12
CA ILE A 66 -14.23 -2.38 11.29
C ILE A 66 -13.63 -3.58 12.03
N LYS A 67 -14.30 -4.72 12.03
CA LYS A 67 -13.85 -5.91 12.79
C LYS A 67 -12.96 -6.86 12.01
N GLY A 68 -13.16 -7.02 10.70
CA GLY A 68 -12.31 -7.91 9.92
C GLY A 68 -11.00 -7.25 9.48
N PRO A 69 -10.23 -7.94 8.62
CA PRO A 69 -8.82 -7.64 8.41
C PRO A 69 -8.58 -6.37 7.60
N VAL A 70 -7.49 -5.69 7.92
CA VAL A 70 -6.85 -4.68 7.08
C VAL A 70 -5.76 -5.36 6.26
N VAL A 71 -5.97 -5.43 4.94
CA VAL A 71 -5.05 -6.04 3.97
C VAL A 71 -4.37 -4.95 3.17
N LEU A 72 -3.04 -4.89 3.19
CA LEU A 72 -2.24 -4.00 2.36
C LEU A 72 -1.68 -4.76 1.16
N VAL A 73 -1.98 -4.31 -0.06
CA VAL A 73 -1.31 -4.77 -1.28
C VAL A 73 -0.21 -3.78 -1.63
N THR A 74 1.04 -4.22 -1.57
CA THR A 74 2.18 -3.32 -1.80
C THR A 74 2.40 -3.07 -3.28
N ASN A 75 3.10 -1.98 -3.60
CA ASN A 75 3.64 -1.77 -4.94
C ASN A 75 4.76 -2.78 -5.22
N ILE A 76 5.08 -2.99 -6.50
CA ILE A 76 6.18 -3.87 -6.90
C ILE A 76 7.52 -3.12 -6.87
N LEU A 77 7.48 -1.85 -7.25
CA LEU A 77 8.65 -0.97 -7.30
C LEU A 77 8.47 0.20 -6.33
N THR A 78 9.59 0.80 -5.93
CA THR A 78 9.61 2.12 -5.30
C THR A 78 9.19 3.22 -6.28
N GLU A 79 8.78 4.37 -5.76
CA GLU A 79 8.38 5.55 -6.54
C GLU A 79 9.32 6.72 -6.29
N GLY A 80 9.97 7.16 -7.37
CA GLY A 80 10.93 8.26 -7.34
C GLY A 80 12.16 7.96 -6.48
N ARG A 81 13.10 8.91 -6.46
CA ARG A 81 14.36 8.77 -5.73
C ARG A 81 14.16 8.82 -4.21
N GLY A 82 13.11 9.49 -3.74
CA GLY A 82 12.81 9.68 -2.31
C GLY A 82 12.37 8.42 -1.58
N MET A 83 12.04 7.34 -2.31
CA MET A 83 11.73 6.02 -1.76
C MET A 83 12.92 5.06 -1.81
N LYS A 84 14.13 5.53 -2.10
CA LYS A 84 15.33 4.68 -2.01
C LYS A 84 15.43 4.02 -0.63
N GLY A 85 15.51 2.70 -0.61
CA GLY A 85 15.54 1.91 0.64
C GLY A 85 14.21 1.86 1.40
N PHE A 86 13.11 2.36 0.84
CA PHE A 86 11.77 2.20 1.40
C PHE A 86 11.33 0.74 1.24
N SER A 87 10.93 0.13 2.35
CA SER A 87 10.57 -1.29 2.41
C SER A 87 9.07 -1.53 2.56
N VAL A 88 8.63 -2.77 2.37
CA VAL A 88 7.27 -3.19 2.71
C VAL A 88 6.97 -2.93 4.19
N GLY A 89 7.93 -3.21 5.08
CA GLY A 89 7.84 -2.88 6.49
C GLY A 89 7.55 -1.40 6.76
N ASP A 90 8.21 -0.48 6.04
CA ASP A 90 7.94 0.96 6.14
C ASP A 90 6.49 1.26 5.72
N ALA A 91 6.03 0.66 4.62
CA ALA A 91 4.65 0.83 4.14
C ALA A 91 3.62 0.35 5.17
N VAL A 92 3.84 -0.84 5.76
CA VAL A 92 2.97 -1.41 6.79
C VAL A 92 2.88 -0.50 8.01
N ARG A 93 4.02 -0.04 8.56
CA ARG A 93 4.03 0.88 9.71
C ARG A 93 3.34 2.18 9.37
N ARG A 94 3.63 2.76 8.21
CA ARG A 94 3.11 4.08 7.83
C ARG A 94 1.60 4.08 7.60
N VAL A 95 1.06 3.02 7.00
CA VAL A 95 -0.38 2.81 6.89
C VAL A 95 -0.98 2.63 8.29
N GLY A 96 -0.39 1.77 9.12
CA GLY A 96 -0.91 1.48 10.46
C GLY A 96 -0.94 2.70 11.38
N GLU A 97 0.12 3.51 11.36
CA GLU A 97 0.20 4.80 12.04
C GLU A 97 -0.91 5.76 11.59
N SER A 98 -1.21 5.79 10.30
CA SER A 98 -2.18 6.73 9.73
C SER A 98 -3.62 6.36 10.05
N ILE A 99 -3.92 5.07 10.14
CA ILE A 99 -5.28 4.60 10.47
C ILE A 99 -5.46 4.36 11.97
N GLY A 100 -4.39 4.42 12.78
CA GLY A 100 -4.46 4.14 14.22
C GLY A 100 -4.70 2.66 14.56
N ARG A 101 -4.37 1.75 13.65
CA ARG A 101 -4.61 0.30 13.76
C ARG A 101 -3.57 -0.48 12.96
N SER A 102 -3.16 -1.65 13.45
CA SER A 102 -2.24 -2.53 12.72
C SER A 102 -2.81 -3.00 11.37
N VAL A 103 -1.94 -3.15 10.38
CA VAL A 103 -2.24 -3.90 9.16
C VAL A 103 -2.14 -5.39 9.50
N ASP A 104 -3.20 -6.14 9.24
CA ASP A 104 -3.31 -7.54 9.62
C ASP A 104 -2.59 -8.46 8.61
N VAL A 105 -2.64 -8.11 7.33
CA VAL A 105 -2.03 -8.90 6.25
C VAL A 105 -1.39 -7.98 5.21
N VAL A 106 -0.20 -8.35 4.73
CA VAL A 106 0.46 -7.68 3.61
C VAL A 106 0.69 -8.65 2.45
N VAL A 107 0.31 -8.23 1.25
CA VAL A 107 0.47 -8.99 -0.01
C VAL A 107 1.64 -8.41 -0.79
N ILE A 108 2.69 -9.24 -1.00
CA ILE A 108 3.99 -8.83 -1.53
C ILE A 108 4.31 -9.59 -2.83
N ASN A 109 4.77 -8.85 -3.84
CA ASN A 109 5.32 -9.48 -5.04
C ASN A 109 6.73 -10.05 -4.78
N THR A 110 6.89 -11.34 -5.10
CA THR A 110 8.19 -12.03 -5.18
C THR A 110 8.57 -12.37 -6.62
N GLY A 111 7.74 -12.00 -7.60
CA GLY A 111 8.04 -12.18 -9.02
C GLY A 111 9.12 -11.20 -9.48
N CYS A 112 10.25 -11.72 -9.93
CA CYS A 112 11.34 -10.92 -10.50
C CYS A 112 11.23 -10.88 -12.03
N PRO A 113 11.15 -9.70 -12.67
CA PRO A 113 11.25 -9.62 -14.12
C PRO A 113 12.69 -9.82 -14.58
N GLY A 114 12.89 -10.08 -15.88
CA GLY A 114 14.22 -10.23 -16.45
C GLY A 114 15.07 -8.95 -16.32
N GLU A 115 16.39 -9.10 -16.40
CA GLU A 115 17.37 -8.02 -16.19
C GLU A 115 17.11 -6.78 -17.05
N ALA A 116 16.69 -6.96 -18.30
CA ALA A 116 16.38 -5.85 -19.20
C ALA A 116 15.24 -4.95 -18.66
N ALA A 117 14.21 -5.55 -18.05
CA ALA A 117 13.11 -4.79 -17.46
C ALA A 117 13.57 -4.06 -16.19
N LEU A 118 14.38 -4.71 -15.35
CA LEU A 118 14.96 -4.09 -14.16
C LEU A 118 15.86 -2.90 -14.51
N SER A 119 16.71 -3.05 -15.53
CA SER A 119 17.60 -1.97 -16.00
C SER A 119 16.81 -0.74 -16.41
N ARG A 120 15.72 -0.91 -17.18
CA ARG A 120 14.86 0.22 -17.59
C ARG A 120 14.25 0.94 -16.39
N TYR A 121 13.83 0.20 -15.36
CA TYR A 121 13.28 0.82 -14.16
C TYR A 121 14.35 1.48 -13.29
N ALA A 122 15.57 0.92 -13.26
CA ALA A 122 16.70 1.55 -12.59
C ALA A 122 17.08 2.89 -13.23
N ASP A 123 16.98 3.03 -14.56
CA ASP A 123 17.17 4.31 -15.27
C ASP A 123 16.12 5.35 -14.87
N GLU A 124 14.92 4.92 -14.49
CA GLU A 124 13.85 5.75 -13.91
C GLU A 124 13.99 5.94 -12.38
N HIS A 125 15.05 5.43 -11.77
CA HIS A 125 15.29 5.41 -10.31
C HIS A 125 14.25 4.65 -9.50
N LYS A 126 13.71 3.57 -10.09
CA LYS A 126 12.78 2.65 -9.44
C LYS A 126 13.50 1.33 -9.18
N GLU A 127 13.39 0.83 -7.96
CA GLU A 127 13.95 -0.46 -7.54
C GLU A 127 12.83 -1.38 -7.06
N LEU A 128 13.05 -2.70 -7.10
CA LEU A 128 12.13 -3.64 -6.47
C LEU A 128 12.00 -3.28 -4.98
N ILE A 129 10.76 -3.17 -4.51
CA ILE A 129 10.54 -2.91 -3.09
C ILE A 129 11.09 -4.10 -2.29
N THR A 130 11.89 -3.80 -1.28
CA THR A 130 12.43 -4.84 -0.39
C THR A 130 11.44 -5.14 0.72
N THR A 131 11.48 -6.36 1.26
CA THR A 131 10.57 -6.74 2.36
C THR A 131 10.83 -5.89 3.62
N GLY A 132 12.09 -5.73 4.01
CA GLY A 132 12.46 -5.04 5.26
C GLY A 132 11.94 -5.76 6.51
N ASP A 133 11.88 -5.03 7.62
CA ASP A 133 11.32 -5.52 8.88
C ASP A 133 9.80 -5.30 8.90
N ILE A 134 9.03 -6.38 8.87
CA ILE A 134 7.56 -6.36 8.93
C ILE A 134 7.14 -6.71 10.37
N PRO A 135 6.22 -5.95 10.99
CA PRO A 135 5.73 -6.27 12.33
C PRO A 135 5.25 -7.71 12.44
N ALA A 136 5.62 -8.41 13.51
CA ALA A 136 5.25 -9.82 13.72
C ALA A 136 3.73 -10.08 13.80
N SER A 137 2.93 -9.03 14.03
CA SER A 137 1.47 -9.07 14.02
C SER A 137 0.87 -9.02 12.61
N CYS A 138 1.67 -8.83 11.57
CA CYS A 138 1.23 -8.72 10.18
C CYS A 138 1.62 -9.98 9.40
N ASP A 139 0.63 -10.74 8.93
CA ASP A 139 0.88 -11.91 8.12
C ASP A 139 1.38 -11.53 6.72
N VAL A 140 2.30 -12.31 6.19
CA VAL A 140 2.89 -12.07 4.87
C VAL A 140 2.36 -13.07 3.86
N VAL A 141 1.69 -12.57 2.82
CA VAL A 141 1.30 -13.35 1.65
C VAL A 141 2.19 -12.98 0.48
N THR A 142 2.89 -13.96 -0.07
CA THR A 142 3.78 -13.74 -1.21
C THR A 142 3.25 -14.40 -2.47
N GLY A 143 3.66 -13.86 -3.61
CA GLY A 143 3.40 -14.49 -4.89
C GLY A 143 4.12 -13.80 -6.03
N SER A 144 4.29 -14.53 -7.13
CA SER A 144 4.69 -13.90 -8.38
C SER A 144 3.51 -13.07 -8.89
N PHE A 145 3.53 -11.77 -8.63
CA PHE A 145 2.48 -10.85 -9.05
C PHE A 145 2.91 -9.92 -10.18
N TRP A 146 4.17 -9.94 -10.63
CA TRP A 146 4.56 -9.24 -11.85
C TRP A 146 4.01 -9.90 -13.12
N GLN A 147 3.45 -9.14 -14.07
CA GLN A 147 3.07 -9.65 -15.40
C GLN A 147 3.49 -8.71 -16.55
N GLY A 148 4.15 -9.31 -17.54
CA GLY A 148 4.48 -8.66 -18.81
C GLY A 148 5.79 -7.88 -18.78
N GLN A 149 5.95 -6.98 -19.75
CA GLN A 149 7.16 -6.18 -19.92
C GLN A 149 7.17 -4.91 -19.07
N ILE A 150 6.09 -4.61 -18.34
CA ILE A 150 5.96 -3.45 -17.47
C ILE A 150 5.62 -3.90 -16.05
N ALA A 151 5.97 -3.09 -15.06
CA ALA A 151 5.71 -3.30 -13.64
C ALA A 151 4.23 -3.23 -13.33
N ARG A 152 3.52 -4.32 -13.59
CA ARG A 152 2.07 -4.43 -13.38
C ARG A 152 1.72 -5.69 -12.63
N HIS A 153 0.80 -5.54 -11.69
CA HIS A 153 0.20 -6.67 -11.00
C HIS A 153 -0.59 -7.57 -11.96
N ALA A 154 -0.32 -8.86 -11.87
CA ALA A 154 -0.98 -9.95 -12.55
C ALA A 154 -2.37 -10.12 -11.94
N ARG A 155 -3.36 -9.43 -12.51
CA ARG A 155 -4.69 -9.24 -11.91
C ARG A 155 -5.29 -10.52 -11.34
N ARG A 156 -5.25 -11.63 -12.08
CA ARG A 156 -5.82 -12.92 -11.63
C ARG A 156 -5.08 -13.49 -10.42
N ARG A 157 -3.74 -13.54 -10.45
CA ARG A 157 -2.93 -14.06 -9.35
C ARG A 157 -3.12 -13.22 -8.08
N LEU A 158 -3.10 -11.89 -8.22
CA LEU A 158 -3.34 -10.99 -7.10
C LEU A 158 -4.75 -11.17 -6.54
N ALA A 159 -5.78 -11.22 -7.40
CA ALA A 159 -7.16 -11.43 -6.97
C ALA A 159 -7.32 -12.75 -6.20
N TYR A 160 -6.71 -13.85 -6.67
CA TYR A 160 -6.76 -15.12 -5.94
C TYR A 160 -6.07 -15.05 -4.58
N ALA A 161 -4.93 -14.38 -4.48
CA ALA A 161 -4.24 -14.18 -3.20
C ALA A 161 -5.10 -13.38 -2.21
N VAL A 162 -5.67 -12.26 -2.65
CA VAL A 162 -6.55 -11.42 -1.81
C VAL A 162 -7.81 -12.19 -1.41
N TRP A 163 -8.47 -12.89 -2.34
CA TRP A 163 -9.65 -13.70 -2.01
C TRP A 163 -9.34 -14.82 -1.03
N SER A 164 -8.18 -15.48 -1.16
CA SER A 164 -7.75 -16.50 -0.20
C SER A 164 -7.59 -15.92 1.20
N VAL A 165 -6.98 -14.74 1.33
CA VAL A 165 -6.85 -14.03 2.61
C VAL A 165 -8.22 -13.70 3.20
N LEU A 166 -9.10 -13.11 2.39
CA LEU A 166 -10.44 -12.72 2.85
C LEU A 166 -11.25 -13.94 3.30
N ALA A 167 -11.24 -15.02 2.52
CA ALA A 167 -11.92 -16.26 2.90
C ALA A 167 -11.38 -16.84 4.21
N GLN A 168 -10.05 -16.88 4.37
CA GLN A 168 -9.43 -17.41 5.59
C GLN A 168 -9.69 -16.55 6.82
N ARG A 169 -9.80 -15.23 6.67
CA ARG A 169 -9.95 -14.30 7.80
C ARG A 169 -11.40 -14.00 8.18
N LEU A 170 -12.34 -14.14 7.23
CA LEU A 170 -13.75 -13.80 7.45
C LEU A 170 -14.64 -15.03 7.68
N LEU A 171 -14.22 -16.21 7.23
CA LEU A 171 -15.02 -17.45 7.33
C LEU A 171 -14.50 -18.43 8.40
N SER A 172 -13.41 -18.08 9.08
CA SER A 172 -12.84 -18.82 10.22
C SER A 172 -13.48 -18.37 11.53
#